data_AF-A0A7J4EP16-F1
#
_entry.id   AF-A0A7J4EP16-F1
#
_cell.length_a   1.000
_cell.length_b   1.000
_cell.length_c   1.000
_cell.angle_alpha   90.00
_cell.angle_beta   90.00
_cell.angle_gamma   90.00
#
_symmetry.space_group_name_H-M   'P 1'
#
loop_
_entity.id
_entity.type
_entity.pdbx_description
1 polymer ?
#
loop_
_entity_poly.entity_id
_entity_poly.type
_entity_poly.pdbx_seq_one_letter_code
_entity_poly.pdbx_strand_id
1 'polypeptide(L)'
;MEKTSFELVPTAPYNFDLQWRFYSSSKEPQPEIYRDGIWKRGFKIENKLVPVEVISAGTVEKPRLRINMFSKLNTEEKRDISSKITDIFRLRYDLKKLYNFMDRDEILCEIKNKLYGLKQPGIGMSIFEGAIRVIIQLCVPDDLGARKAVSYFYFE
;
A
#
# COMPACT_ATOMS: atom_id res chain seq x y z
N MET A 1 -24.69 -2.38 3.56
CA MET A 1 -23.53 -1.72 4.20
C MET A 1 -23.39 -0.36 3.55
N GLU A 2 -23.38 0.72 4.34
CA GLU A 2 -23.25 2.08 3.79
C GLU A 2 -21.86 2.26 3.18
N LYS A 3 -21.79 2.74 1.93
CA LYS A 3 -20.54 2.92 1.18
C LYS A 3 -20.23 4.40 1.08
N THR A 4 -19.06 4.80 1.57
CA THR A 4 -18.51 6.14 1.35
C THR A 4 -17.29 6.06 0.45
N SER A 5 -17.17 6.99 -0.50
CA SER A 5 -16.04 7.03 -1.44
C SER A 5 -15.41 8.40 -1.53
N PHE A 6 -14.10 8.46 -1.77
CA PHE A 6 -13.36 9.68 -2.11
C PHE A 6 -12.17 9.33 -3.01
N GLU A 7 -11.52 10.36 -3.57
CA GLU A 7 -10.35 10.19 -4.43
C GLU A 7 -9.11 10.84 -3.83
N LEU A 8 -7.96 10.20 -4.06
CA LEU A 8 -6.64 10.74 -3.77
C LEU A 8 -5.85 10.85 -5.07
N VAL A 9 -5.06 11.92 -5.17
CA VAL A 9 -4.21 12.20 -6.34
C VAL A 9 -2.74 12.04 -5.93
N PRO A 10 -2.08 10.94 -6.31
CA PRO A 10 -0.65 10.75 -6.03
C PRO A 10 0.22 11.70 -6.87
N THR A 11 1.43 11.97 -6.39
CA THR A 11 2.49 12.61 -7.20
C THR A 11 2.90 11.65 -8.31
N ALA A 12 2.86 12.10 -9.56
CA ALA A 12 3.33 11.32 -10.70
C ALA A 12 4.87 11.23 -10.75
N PRO A 13 5.44 10.18 -11.36
CA PRO A 13 4.76 9.00 -11.87
C PRO A 13 4.40 8.02 -10.75
N TYR A 14 3.31 7.27 -10.91
CA TYR A 14 2.91 6.26 -9.94
C TYR A 14 2.20 5.06 -10.57
N ASN A 15 2.83 3.89 -10.48
CA ASN A 15 2.32 2.63 -11.00
C ASN A 15 1.83 1.76 -9.84
N PHE A 16 0.54 1.94 -9.49
CA PHE A 16 -0.12 1.23 -8.39
C PHE A 16 -0.08 -0.29 -8.57
N ASP A 17 -0.34 -0.76 -9.78
CA ASP A 17 -0.42 -2.19 -10.07
C ASP A 17 0.96 -2.85 -9.95
N LEU A 18 2.01 -2.20 -10.46
CA LEU A 18 3.38 -2.68 -10.33
C LEU A 18 3.79 -2.78 -8.86
N GLN A 19 3.43 -1.79 -8.05
CA GLN A 19 3.68 -1.82 -6.61
C GLN A 19 3.00 -3.04 -5.98
N TRP A 20 1.68 -3.19 -6.14
CA TRP A 20 0.97 -4.22 -5.38
C TRP A 20 1.16 -5.64 -5.89
N ARG A 21 1.47 -5.83 -7.18
CA ARG A 21 1.89 -7.15 -7.67
C ARG A 21 3.17 -7.65 -7.00
N PHE A 22 4.08 -6.76 -6.63
CA PHE A 22 5.32 -7.14 -5.95
C PHE A 22 5.07 -7.58 -4.50
N TYR A 23 4.15 -6.91 -3.80
CA TYR A 23 3.88 -7.15 -2.37
C TYR A 23 2.69 -8.08 -2.10
N SER A 24 1.91 -8.45 -3.11
CA SER A 24 0.75 -9.33 -2.96
C SER A 24 1.14 -10.81 -3.01
N SER A 25 0.83 -11.55 -1.95
CA SER A 25 0.83 -13.01 -1.96
C SER A 25 -0.51 -13.56 -2.46
N SER A 26 -0.48 -14.61 -3.27
CA SER A 26 -1.68 -15.27 -3.81
C SER A 26 -2.32 -16.28 -2.86
N LYS A 27 -1.65 -16.65 -1.76
CA LYS A 27 -2.02 -17.80 -0.93
C LYS A 27 -2.80 -17.46 0.35
N GLU A 28 -2.45 -16.38 1.05
CA GLU A 28 -3.10 -15.97 2.31
C GLU A 28 -3.08 -14.44 2.45
N PRO A 29 -4.09 -13.79 3.07
CA PRO A 29 -4.10 -12.35 3.29
C PRO A 29 -2.93 -11.95 4.20
N GLN A 30 -2.16 -10.93 3.80
CA GLN A 30 -1.07 -10.38 4.60
C GLN A 30 -1.35 -8.93 4.97
N PRO A 31 -2.04 -8.67 6.09
CA PRO A 31 -3.49 -8.34 6.19
C PRO A 31 -4.18 -7.71 4.97
N GLU A 32 -3.46 -7.21 3.98
CA GLU A 32 -3.99 -6.78 2.69
C GLU A 32 -4.21 -7.93 1.70
N ILE A 33 -5.18 -7.72 0.81
CA ILE A 33 -5.44 -8.56 -0.37
C ILE A 33 -5.35 -7.66 -1.59
N TYR A 34 -4.61 -8.08 -2.61
CA TYR A 34 -4.62 -7.43 -3.91
C TYR A 34 -4.99 -8.43 -4.99
N ARG A 35 -6.09 -8.15 -5.69
CA ARG A 35 -6.61 -9.01 -6.76
C ARG A 35 -7.35 -8.15 -7.78
N ASP A 36 -7.14 -8.42 -9.06
CA ASP A 36 -7.84 -7.78 -10.17
C ASP A 36 -7.81 -6.24 -10.13
N GLY A 37 -6.67 -5.65 -9.75
CA GLY A 37 -6.50 -4.19 -9.65
C GLY A 37 -7.12 -3.55 -8.40
N ILE A 38 -7.64 -4.36 -7.47
CA ILE A 38 -8.30 -3.90 -6.25
C ILE A 38 -7.49 -4.35 -5.05
N TRP A 39 -6.99 -3.37 -4.30
CA TRP A 39 -6.35 -3.58 -3.01
C TRP A 39 -7.39 -3.45 -1.90
N LYS A 40 -7.40 -4.37 -0.93
CA LYS A 40 -8.36 -4.39 0.17
C LYS A 40 -7.64 -4.61 1.49
N ARG A 41 -8.07 -3.91 2.54
CA ARG A 41 -7.57 -4.11 3.90
C ARG A 41 -8.53 -3.54 4.95
N GLY A 42 -8.51 -4.10 6.15
CA GLY A 42 -9.14 -3.49 7.33
C GLY A 42 -8.24 -2.44 8.00
N PHE A 43 -8.80 -1.27 8.30
CA PHE A 43 -8.14 -0.21 9.04
C PHE A 43 -8.74 -0.08 10.43
N LYS A 44 -7.90 -0.12 11.48
CA LYS A 44 -8.32 0.27 12.83
C LYS A 44 -8.30 1.79 12.94
N ILE A 45 -9.48 2.37 13.19
CA ILE A 45 -9.69 3.80 13.44
C ILE A 45 -10.40 3.89 14.78
N GLU A 46 -9.73 4.48 15.77
CA GLU A 46 -10.15 4.41 17.18
C GLU A 46 -10.43 2.95 17.61
N ASN A 47 -11.68 2.65 18.00
CA ASN A 47 -12.15 1.32 18.38
C ASN A 47 -12.97 0.62 17.28
N LYS A 48 -12.91 1.10 16.03
CA LYS A 48 -13.66 0.53 14.90
C LYS A 48 -12.71 -0.08 13.86
N LEU A 49 -13.10 -1.23 13.33
CA LEU A 49 -12.46 -1.82 12.15
C LEU A 49 -13.24 -1.40 10.90
N VAL A 50 -12.56 -0.71 9.98
CA VAL A 50 -13.15 -0.17 8.75
C VAL A 50 -12.58 -0.92 7.55
N PRO A 51 -13.41 -1.68 6.81
CA PRO A 51 -12.99 -2.26 5.54
C PRO A 51 -12.78 -1.16 4.49
N VAL A 52 -11.65 -1.21 3.81
CA VAL A 52 -11.26 -0.24 2.77
C VAL A 52 -10.88 -0.97 1.50
N GLU A 53 -11.33 -0.45 0.36
CA GLU A 53 -10.83 -0.80 -0.97
C GLU A 53 -10.12 0.40 -1.60
N VAL A 54 -9.03 0.12 -2.29
CA VAL A 54 -8.26 1.09 -3.06
C VAL A 54 -8.15 0.58 -4.49
N ILE A 55 -8.59 1.41 -5.44
CA ILE A 55 -8.67 1.08 -6.86
C ILE A 55 -7.90 2.15 -7.64
N SER A 56 -7.03 1.72 -8.55
CA SER A 56 -6.41 2.64 -9.50
C SER A 56 -7.45 3.10 -10.53
N ALA A 57 -7.67 4.41 -10.63
CA ALA A 57 -8.63 5.04 -11.53
C ALA A 57 -7.98 5.99 -12.54
N GLY A 58 -6.65 6.10 -12.54
CA GLY A 58 -5.86 6.98 -13.40
C GLY A 58 -4.82 6.23 -14.24
N THR A 59 -3.88 6.98 -14.79
CA THR A 59 -2.71 6.44 -15.50
C THR A 59 -1.44 6.68 -14.69
N VAL A 60 -0.30 6.10 -15.09
CA VAL A 60 0.97 6.30 -14.38
C VAL A 60 1.38 7.79 -14.30
N GLU A 61 1.14 8.54 -15.37
CA GLU A 61 1.45 9.98 -15.45
C GLU A 61 0.39 10.88 -14.80
N LYS A 62 -0.85 10.40 -14.71
CA LYS A 62 -1.98 11.11 -14.10
C LYS A 62 -2.66 10.19 -13.11
N PRO A 63 -1.97 9.80 -12.03
CA PRO A 63 -2.46 8.79 -11.12
C PRO A 63 -3.65 9.32 -10.34
N ARG A 64 -4.62 8.44 -10.12
CA ARG A 64 -5.79 8.69 -9.27
C ARG A 64 -6.14 7.40 -8.55
N LEU A 65 -6.38 7.47 -7.25
CA LEU A 65 -6.82 6.34 -6.45
C LEU A 65 -8.22 6.62 -5.95
N ARG A 66 -9.15 5.70 -6.22
CA ARG A 66 -10.48 5.71 -5.64
C ARG A 66 -10.46 4.87 -4.37
N ILE A 67 -10.88 5.48 -3.27
CA ILE A 67 -10.96 4.83 -1.96
C ILE A 67 -12.43 4.58 -1.66
N ASN A 68 -12.80 3.33 -1.40
CA ASN A 68 -14.12 2.96 -0.90
C ASN A 68 -14.00 2.51 0.55
N MET A 69 -14.89 2.99 1.40
CA MET A 69 -14.99 2.61 2.81
C MET A 69 -16.39 2.09 3.07
N PHE A 70 -16.48 1.04 3.86
CA PHE A 70 -17.74 0.36 4.14
C PHE A 70 -18.18 0.53 5.59
N SER A 71 -18.19 1.78 6.04
CA SER A 71 -18.63 2.18 7.38
C SER A 71 -19.13 3.62 7.33
N LYS A 72 -19.99 3.99 8.28
CA LYS A 72 -20.42 5.38 8.47
C LYS A 72 -19.31 6.13 9.21
N LEU A 73 -18.63 7.01 8.49
CA LEU A 73 -17.49 7.77 9.01
C LEU A 73 -17.78 9.26 9.06
N ASN A 74 -17.35 9.90 10.13
CA ASN A 74 -17.32 11.35 10.25
C ASN A 74 -16.14 11.94 9.45
N THR A 75 -16.05 13.28 9.40
CA THR A 75 -15.02 13.97 8.61
C THR A 75 -13.60 13.72 9.12
N GLU A 76 -13.42 13.53 10.42
CA GLU A 76 -12.12 13.28 11.05
C GLU A 76 -11.63 11.87 10.77
N GLU A 77 -12.48 10.85 10.92
CA GLU A 77 -12.19 9.46 10.59
C GLU A 77 -11.81 9.31 9.10
N LYS A 78 -12.49 10.03 8.20
CA LYS A 78 -12.14 10.08 6.75
C LYS A 78 -10.75 10.69 6.53
N ARG A 79 -10.41 11.74 7.27
CA ARG A 79 -9.10 12.39 7.18
C ARG A 79 -7.99 11.47 7.68
N ASP A 80 -8.23 10.76 8.78
CA ASP A 80 -7.28 9.78 9.33
C ASP A 80 -7.00 8.66 8.32
N ILE A 81 -8.05 8.03 7.77
CA ILE A 81 -7.88 7.01 6.71
C ILE A 81 -7.14 7.58 5.50
N SER A 82 -7.49 8.79 5.06
CA SER A 82 -6.82 9.45 3.93
C SER A 82 -5.32 9.65 4.19
N SER A 83 -4.95 10.05 5.42
CA SER A 83 -3.55 10.20 5.83
C SER A 83 -2.84 8.86 5.84
N LYS A 84 -3.42 7.83 6.48
CA LYS A 84 -2.83 6.49 6.54
C LYS A 84 -2.59 5.91 5.15
N ILE A 85 -3.58 6.04 4.26
CA ILE A 85 -3.46 5.62 2.85
C ILE A 85 -2.35 6.43 2.15
N THR A 86 -2.32 7.74 2.34
CA THR A 86 -1.27 8.60 1.79
C THR A 86 0.13 8.12 2.19
N ASP A 87 0.30 7.70 3.45
CA ASP A 87 1.58 7.28 4.01
C ASP A 87 1.98 5.87 3.56
N ILE A 88 1.07 4.89 3.62
CA ILE A 88 1.33 3.48 3.23
C ILE A 88 1.73 3.40 1.75
N PHE A 89 0.99 4.08 0.89
CA PHE A 89 1.24 4.08 -0.56
C PHE A 89 2.27 5.15 -0.98
N ARG A 90 2.83 5.93 -0.05
CA ARG A 90 3.78 7.02 -0.30
C ARG A 90 3.31 7.96 -1.42
N LEU A 91 2.02 8.33 -1.39
CA LEU A 91 1.39 9.04 -2.51
C LEU A 91 2.08 10.36 -2.84
N ARG A 92 2.63 11.04 -1.83
CA ARG A 92 3.32 12.35 -1.98
C ARG A 92 4.80 12.24 -2.35
N TYR A 93 5.37 11.05 -2.41
CA TYR A 93 6.80 10.88 -2.68
C TYR A 93 7.13 11.24 -4.13
N ASP A 94 8.10 12.14 -4.32
CA ASP A 94 8.57 12.58 -5.63
C ASP A 94 9.79 11.77 -6.08
N LEU A 95 9.66 11.09 -7.22
CA LEU A 95 10.70 10.23 -7.78
C LEU A 95 11.74 11.02 -8.59
N LYS A 96 11.54 12.32 -8.85
CA LYS A 96 12.41 13.11 -9.74
C LYS A 96 13.89 13.04 -9.36
N LYS A 97 14.21 13.19 -8.07
CA LYS A 97 15.61 13.11 -7.60
C LYS A 97 16.21 11.72 -7.79
N LEU A 98 15.43 10.67 -7.52
CA LEU A 98 15.85 9.29 -7.71
C LEU A 98 16.09 9.00 -9.19
N TYR A 99 15.17 9.42 -10.06
CA TYR A 99 15.27 9.20 -11.51
C TYR A 99 16.46 9.94 -12.11
N ASN A 100 16.66 11.21 -11.73
CA ASN A 100 17.85 11.98 -12.16
C ASN A 100 19.18 11.35 -11.69
N PHE A 101 19.17 10.58 -10.60
CA PHE A 101 20.33 9.83 -10.15
C PHE A 101 20.51 8.55 -10.98
N MET A 102 19.44 7.79 -11.19
CA MET A 102 19.46 6.54 -11.97
C MET A 102 19.81 6.77 -13.45
N ASP A 103 19.46 7.93 -14.01
CA ASP A 103 19.76 8.29 -15.41
C ASP A 103 21.26 8.45 -15.72
N ARG A 104 22.11 8.49 -14.69
CA ARG A 104 23.57 8.67 -14.82
C ARG A 104 24.32 7.35 -15.02
N ASP A 105 23.64 6.23 -14.83
CA ASP A 105 24.21 4.89 -14.93
C ASP A 105 23.32 4.04 -15.83
N GLU A 106 23.92 3.32 -16.79
CA GLU A 106 23.19 2.58 -17.82
C GLU A 106 22.31 1.47 -17.22
N ILE A 107 22.84 0.75 -16.23
CA ILE A 107 22.15 -0.36 -15.57
C ILE A 107 20.99 0.19 -14.74
N LEU A 108 21.21 1.26 -13.98
CA LEU A 108 20.15 1.88 -13.19
C LEU A 108 19.07 2.50 -14.10
N CYS A 109 19.44 3.10 -15.22
CA CYS A 109 18.49 3.64 -16.19
C CYS A 109 17.59 2.52 -16.76
N GLU A 110 18.16 1.36 -17.09
CA GLU A 110 17.40 0.20 -17.54
C GLU A 110 16.42 -0.30 -16.47
N ILE A 111 16.87 -0.41 -15.21
CA ILE A 111 16.02 -0.79 -14.07
C ILE A 111 14.88 0.22 -13.87
N LYS A 112 15.19 1.52 -13.90
CA LYS A 112 14.21 2.60 -13.79
C LYS A 112 13.13 2.47 -14.86
N ASN A 113 13.50 2.20 -16.10
CA ASN A 113 12.55 2.05 -17.20
C ASN A 113 11.65 0.81 -17.03
N LYS A 114 12.21 -0.31 -16.57
CA LYS A 114 11.45 -1.54 -16.28
C LYS A 114 10.49 -1.38 -15.09
N LEU A 115 10.88 -0.59 -14.09
CA LEU A 115 10.13 -0.38 -12.85
C LEU A 115 9.52 1.04 -12.75
N TYR A 116 9.21 1.65 -13.88
CA TYR A 116 8.78 3.03 -13.93
C TYR A 116 7.46 3.26 -13.16
N GLY A 117 7.44 4.29 -12.31
CA GLY A 117 6.37 4.59 -11.38
C GLY A 117 6.32 3.74 -10.10
N LEU A 118 7.25 2.79 -9.89
CA LEU A 118 7.33 2.02 -8.65
C LEU A 118 7.74 2.92 -7.48
N LYS A 119 6.94 2.92 -6.42
CA LYS A 119 7.27 3.54 -5.14
C LYS A 119 7.42 2.46 -4.08
N GLN A 120 8.38 2.65 -3.17
CA GLN A 120 8.53 1.79 -2.01
C GLN A 120 7.31 1.95 -1.09
N PRO A 121 6.54 0.88 -0.78
CA PRO A 121 5.49 0.97 0.23
C PRO A 121 6.09 1.20 1.62
N GLY A 122 5.25 1.68 2.53
CA GLY A 122 5.56 1.57 3.97
C GLY A 122 5.70 0.11 4.41
N ILE A 123 6.64 -0.16 5.32
CA ILE A 123 6.82 -1.46 5.98
C ILE A 123 5.74 -1.59 7.07
N GLY A 124 4.47 -1.73 6.66
CA GLY A 124 3.31 -1.75 7.57
C GLY A 124 2.70 -0.36 7.86
N MET A 125 1.52 -0.35 8.48
CA MET A 125 0.77 0.89 8.81
C MET A 125 1.13 1.50 10.16
N SER A 126 1.87 0.76 10.99
CA SER A 126 2.37 1.23 12.27
C SER A 126 3.77 0.72 12.50
N ILE A 127 4.51 1.38 13.40
CA ILE A 127 5.83 0.90 13.83
C ILE A 127 5.72 -0.52 14.39
N PHE A 128 4.64 -0.81 15.11
CA PHE A 128 4.35 -2.15 15.61
C PHE A 128 4.22 -3.16 14.47
N GLU A 129 3.38 -2.89 13.46
CA GLU A 129 3.23 -3.79 12.31
C GLU A 129 4.55 -4.00 11.59
N GLY A 130 5.30 -2.92 11.37
CA GLY A 130 6.59 -2.99 10.71
C GLY A 130 7.61 -3.81 11.49
N ALA A 131 7.71 -3.59 12.80
CA ALA A 131 8.60 -4.35 13.67
C ALA A 131 8.23 -5.84 13.68
N ILE A 132 6.94 -6.15 13.82
CA ILE A 132 6.45 -7.53 13.78
C ILE A 132 6.76 -8.17 12.43
N ARG A 133 6.46 -7.51 11.30
CA ARG A 133 6.80 -8.00 9.96
C ARG A 133 8.31 -8.27 9.81
N VAL A 134 9.16 -7.39 10.31
CA VAL A 134 10.63 -7.54 10.26
C VAL A 134 11.10 -8.72 11.12
N ILE A 135 10.64 -8.83 12.38
CA ILE A 135 10.99 -9.94 13.27
C ILE A 135 10.61 -11.27 12.64
N ILE A 136 9.39 -11.32 12.13
CA ILE A 136 8.82 -12.49 11.49
C ILE A 136 9.62 -12.89 10.24
N GLN A 137 10.05 -11.92 9.42
CA GLN A 137 10.89 -12.14 8.24
C GLN A 137 12.30 -12.65 8.59
N LEU A 138 12.83 -12.28 9.76
CA LEU A 138 14.13 -12.76 10.25
C LEU A 138 14.05 -14.18 10.81
N CYS A 139 12.93 -14.55 11.44
CA CYS A 139 12.76 -15.85 12.07
C CYS A 139 12.40 -16.98 11.09
N VAL A 140 11.94 -16.65 9.88
CA VAL A 140 11.62 -17.65 8.86
C VAL A 140 12.20 -17.19 7.51
N PRO A 141 13.18 -17.92 6.94
CA PRO A 141 13.78 -17.57 5.64
C PRO A 141 12.74 -17.54 4.50
N ASP A 142 11.65 -18.28 4.70
CA ASP A 142 10.57 -18.50 3.76
C ASP A 142 9.37 -17.63 4.17
N ASP A 143 8.84 -16.88 3.20
CA ASP A 143 7.64 -16.04 3.28
C ASP A 143 6.44 -16.78 3.95
N LEU A 144 6.40 -18.11 3.94
CA LEU A 144 5.34 -18.92 4.54
C LEU A 144 5.22 -18.86 6.08
N GLY A 145 6.33 -18.95 6.81
CA GLY A 145 6.25 -18.85 8.28
C GLY A 145 6.04 -17.41 8.73
N ALA A 146 6.44 -16.46 7.87
CA ALA A 146 6.13 -15.07 8.09
C ALA A 146 4.63 -14.76 8.05
N ARG A 147 3.95 -15.35 7.06
CA ARG A 147 2.49 -15.24 6.83
C ARG A 147 1.64 -15.71 8.02
N LYS A 148 2.01 -16.82 8.69
CA LYS A 148 1.21 -17.36 9.80
C LYS A 148 1.24 -16.48 11.04
N ALA A 149 2.42 -15.97 11.40
CA ALA A 149 2.59 -15.19 12.62
C ALA A 149 1.84 -13.85 12.57
N VAL A 150 1.84 -13.13 11.43
CA VAL A 150 1.11 -11.85 11.30
C VAL A 150 -0.40 -12.07 11.44
N SER A 151 -0.97 -13.12 10.87
CA SER A 151 -2.41 -13.39 10.98
C SER A 151 -2.86 -13.64 12.43
N TYR A 152 -2.03 -14.30 13.24
CA TYR A 152 -2.35 -14.61 14.64
C TYR A 152 -2.38 -13.36 15.54
N PHE A 153 -1.50 -12.39 15.31
CA PHE A 153 -1.38 -11.21 16.19
C PHE A 153 -2.44 -10.13 15.98
N TYR A 154 -3.22 -10.17 14.89
CA TYR A 154 -4.17 -9.10 14.53
C TYR A 154 -5.64 -9.45 14.75
N PHE A 155 -5.98 -10.67 15.17
CA PHE A 155 -7.36 -11.16 15.30
C PHE A 155 -7.72 -11.79 16.66
N GLU A 156 -6.97 -11.49 17.72
CA GLU A 156 -7.41 -11.69 19.12
C GLU A 156 -7.87 -10.38 19.76
#